data_AF-A0A7C4U4D3-F1
#
_entry.id   AF-A0A7C4U4D3-F1
#
_cell.length_a   1.000
_cell.length_b   1.000
_cell.length_c   1.000
_cell.angle_alpha   90.00
_cell.angle_beta   90.00
_cell.angle_gamma   90.00
#
_symmetry.space_group_name_H-M   'P 1'
#
loop_
_entity.id
_entity.type
_entity.pdbx_description
1 polymer ?
#
loop_
_entity_poly.entity_id
_entity_poly.type
_entity_poly.pdbx_seq_one_letter_code
_entity_poly.pdbx_strand_id
1 'polypeptide(L)'
;DTRALLHTLHGLWPGMVPAGWAPMKAAVLLHDLRQPGQTSASLFADDVPGTEADQAALWSAVDALNVRYGRHTVYCGSGHQGRAEAPMRIAFNHIPDLETEG
;
A
#
# COMPACT_ATOMS: atom_id res chain seq x y z
N ASP A 1 1.34 -4.49 -6.39
CA ASP A 1 0.12 -4.42 -5.59
C ASP A 1 0.45 -4.02 -4.14
N THR A 2 -0.30 -3.08 -3.57
CA THR A 2 -0.11 -2.50 -2.23
C THR A 2 -0.34 -3.53 -1.12
N ARG A 3 -1.36 -4.39 -1.25
CA ARG A 3 -1.65 -5.42 -0.23
C ARG A 3 -0.50 -6.42 -0.16
N ALA A 4 -0.08 -6.95 -1.30
CA ALA A 4 1.04 -7.87 -1.38
C ALA A 4 2.32 -7.26 -0.79
N LEU A 5 2.64 -6.00 -1.11
CA LEU A 5 3.81 -5.31 -0.56
C LEU A 5 3.75 -5.22 0.97
N LEU A 6 2.64 -4.75 1.53
CA LEU A 6 2.49 -4.58 2.99
C LEU A 6 2.51 -5.93 3.72
N HIS A 7 1.88 -6.96 3.14
CA HIS A 7 1.87 -8.31 3.70
C HIS A 7 3.28 -8.91 3.74
N THR A 8 4.01 -8.85 2.62
CA THR A 8 5.38 -9.34 2.53
C THR A 8 6.31 -8.57 3.46
N LEU A 9 6.21 -7.24 3.50
CA LEU A 9 7.02 -6.41 4.39
C LEU A 9 6.79 -6.77 5.85
N HIS A 10 5.53 -6.96 6.26
CA HIS A 10 5.18 -7.39 7.62
C HIS A 10 5.83 -8.73 7.99
N GLY A 11 5.80 -9.71 7.07
CA GLY A 11 6.41 -11.01 7.29
C GLY A 11 7.95 -10.98 7.36
N LEU A 12 8.59 -10.13 6.55
CA LEU A 12 10.06 -10.04 6.51
C LEU A 12 10.63 -9.17 7.64
N TRP A 13 9.88 -8.19 8.14
CA TRP A 13 10.34 -7.21 9.10
C TRP A 13 11.08 -7.79 10.33
N PRO A 14 10.59 -8.85 11.00
CA PRO A 14 11.27 -9.43 12.17
C PRO A 14 12.68 -9.95 11.88
N GLY A 15 12.93 -10.42 10.65
CA GLY A 15 14.25 -10.91 10.23
C GLY A 15 15.19 -9.84 9.69
N MET A 16 14.66 -8.65 9.37
CA MET A 16 15.44 -7.55 8.79
C MET A 16 16.11 -6.67 9.84
N VAL A 17 15.59 -6.65 11.07
CA VAL A 17 16.11 -5.82 12.16
C VAL A 17 16.83 -6.72 13.17
N PRO A 18 18.15 -6.53 13.39
CA PRO A 18 18.87 -7.28 14.42
C PRO A 18 18.23 -7.11 15.80
N ALA A 19 18.27 -8.17 16.62
CA ALA A 19 17.75 -8.12 17.97
C ALA A 19 18.39 -6.99 18.78
N GLY A 20 17.57 -6.19 19.46
CA GLY A 20 18.01 -5.04 20.26
C GLY A 20 18.22 -3.74 19.49
N TRP A 21 17.95 -3.69 18.18
CA TRP A 21 18.04 -2.47 17.38
C TRP A 21 16.68 -1.81 17.20
N ALA A 22 16.65 -0.48 17.33
CA ALA A 22 15.49 0.36 17.01
C ALA A 22 15.76 1.08 15.67
N PRO A 23 15.15 0.66 14.55
CA PRO A 23 15.38 1.27 13.25
C PRO A 23 14.86 2.72 13.26
N MET A 24 15.74 3.67 12.96
CA MET A 24 15.39 5.10 12.98
C MET A 24 14.80 5.61 11.66
N LYS A 25 15.16 4.97 10.54
CA LYS A 25 14.71 5.35 9.19
C LYS A 25 14.60 4.11 8.31
N ALA A 26 13.53 4.04 7.53
CA ALA A 26 13.37 3.07 6.45
C ALA A 26 13.06 3.83 5.15
N ALA A 27 13.61 3.35 4.04
CA ALA A 27 13.33 3.87 2.71
C ALA A 27 12.84 2.72 1.83
N VAL A 28 11.83 2.99 1.00
CA VAL A 28 11.29 2.03 0.05
C VAL A 28 11.55 2.57 -1.35
N LEU A 29 12.23 1.77 -2.18
CA LEU A 29 12.46 2.06 -3.59
C LEU A 29 11.68 1.03 -4.42
N LEU A 30 10.72 1.52 -5.20
CA LEU A 30 10.02 0.70 -6.19
C LEU A 30 10.70 0.91 -7.55
N HIS A 31 11.03 -0.17 -8.23
CA HIS A 31 11.63 -0.16 -9.57
C HIS A 31 10.76 -0.98 -10.52
N ASP A 32 10.90 -0.74 -11.83
CA ASP A 32 10.20 -1.48 -12.87
C ASP A 32 8.66 -1.47 -12.70
N LEU A 33 8.11 -0.27 -12.47
CA LEU A 33 6.67 -0.08 -12.42
C LEU A 33 6.09 -0.27 -13.81
N ARG A 34 5.26 -1.30 -13.98
CA ARG A 34 4.60 -1.63 -15.24
C ARG A 34 3.11 -1.38 -15.18
N GLN A 35 2.51 -1.14 -16.34
CA GLN A 35 1.07 -1.01 -16.45
C GLN A 35 0.37 -2.36 -16.25
N PRO A 36 -0.89 -2.36 -15.78
CA PRO A 36 -1.73 -3.56 -15.78
C PRO A 36 -1.73 -4.22 -17.18
N GLY A 37 -1.51 -5.53 -17.24
CA GLY A 37 -1.42 -6.28 -18.50
C GLY A 37 -0.05 -6.28 -19.18
N GLN A 38 0.95 -5.54 -18.66
CA GLN A 38 2.34 -5.59 -19.13
C GLN A 38 3.24 -6.47 -18.26
N THR A 39 2.63 -7.28 -17.41
CA THR A 39 3.28 -8.30 -16.59
C THR A 39 2.84 -9.68 -17.06
N SER A 40 3.78 -10.62 -17.15
CA SER A 40 3.41 -12.03 -17.28
C SER A 40 2.60 -12.44 -16.06
N ALA A 41 1.53 -13.23 -16.28
CA ALA A 41 0.73 -13.75 -15.18
C ALA A 41 1.61 -14.51 -14.18
N SER A 42 1.31 -14.38 -12.90
CA SER A 42 2.01 -15.14 -11.85
C SER A 42 1.83 -16.64 -12.09
N LEU A 43 2.92 -17.40 -12.02
CA LEU A 43 2.87 -18.88 -12.05
C LEU A 43 2.16 -19.48 -10.83
N PHE A 44 1.96 -18.67 -9.79
CA PHE A 44 1.34 -19.03 -8.51
C PHE A 44 0.06 -18.21 -8.26
N ALA A 45 -0.64 -17.84 -9.33
CA ALA A 45 -1.87 -17.05 -9.22
C ALA A 45 -2.93 -17.74 -8.33
N ASP A 46 -2.95 -19.08 -8.31
CA ASP A 46 -3.88 -19.88 -7.51
C ASP A 46 -3.59 -19.84 -5.99
N ASP A 47 -2.36 -19.49 -5.59
CA ASP A 47 -1.95 -19.40 -4.18
C ASP A 47 -2.37 -18.07 -3.53
N VAL A 48 -2.79 -17.08 -4.34
CA VAL A 48 -3.23 -15.77 -3.89
C VAL A 48 -4.76 -15.72 -3.94
N PRO A 49 -5.45 -15.44 -2.82
CA PRO A 49 -6.91 -15.34 -2.84
C PRO A 49 -7.40 -14.22 -3.76
N GLY A 50 -8.27 -14.59 -4.70
CA GLY A 50 -8.93 -13.67 -5.64
C GLY A 50 -8.13 -13.42 -6.92
N THR A 51 -8.85 -13.19 -8.02
CA THR A 51 -8.26 -12.84 -9.32
C THR A 51 -7.69 -11.42 -9.32
N GLU A 52 -6.87 -11.06 -10.32
CA GLU A 52 -6.44 -9.67 -10.51
C GLU A 52 -7.63 -8.71 -10.66
N ALA A 53 -8.71 -9.16 -11.30
CA ALA A 53 -9.94 -8.40 -11.45
C ALA A 53 -10.64 -8.16 -10.10
N ASP A 54 -10.69 -9.17 -9.22
CA ASP A 54 -11.26 -9.03 -7.88
C ASP A 54 -10.46 -8.02 -7.03
N GLN A 55 -9.13 -8.05 -7.16
CA GLN A 55 -8.25 -7.11 -6.46
C GLN A 55 -8.42 -5.68 -6.98
N ALA A 56 -8.54 -5.48 -8.30
CA ALA A 56 -8.82 -4.18 -8.89
C ALA A 56 -10.19 -3.64 -8.44
N ALA A 57 -11.22 -4.49 -8.41
CA ALA A 57 -12.55 -4.12 -7.95
C ALA A 57 -12.56 -3.73 -6.46
N LEU A 58 -11.82 -4.47 -5.62
CA LEU A 58 -11.65 -4.15 -4.20
C LEU A 58 -11.02 -2.76 -4.02
N TRP A 59 -9.92 -2.47 -4.72
CA TRP A 59 -9.25 -1.18 -4.60
C TRP A 59 -10.12 -0.02 -5.10
N SER A 60 -10.83 -0.22 -6.20
CA SER A 60 -11.81 0.76 -6.70
C SER A 60 -12.92 1.04 -5.67
N ALA A 61 -13.42 0.00 -4.98
CA ALA A 61 -14.41 0.16 -3.91
C ALA A 61 -13.84 0.92 -2.70
N VAL A 62 -12.59 0.64 -2.30
CA VAL A 62 -11.91 1.38 -1.22
C VAL A 62 -11.77 2.86 -1.58
N ASP A 63 -11.38 3.16 -2.82
CA ASP A 63 -11.25 4.54 -3.28
C ASP A 63 -12.60 5.26 -3.28
N ALA A 64 -13.66 4.62 -3.80
CA ALA A 64 -15.01 5.18 -3.78
C ALA A 64 -15.51 5.50 -2.36
N LEU A 65 -15.21 4.64 -1.38
CA LEU A 65 -15.55 4.87 0.02
C LEU A 65 -14.78 6.06 0.59
N ASN A 66 -13.48 6.16 0.30
CA ASN A 66 -12.64 7.28 0.76
C ASN A 66 -13.05 8.61 0.14
N VAL A 67 -13.46 8.62 -1.14
CA VAL A 67 -14.00 9.83 -1.79
C VAL A 67 -15.30 10.26 -1.11
N ARG A 68 -16.19 9.30 -0.81
CA ARG A 68 -17.54 9.62 -0.29
C ARG A 68 -17.55 10.02 1.18
N TYR A 69 -16.75 9.35 2.01
CA TYR A 69 -16.82 9.49 3.47
C TYR A 69 -15.62 10.20 4.08
N GLY A 70 -14.67 10.62 3.25
CA GLY A 70 -13.46 11.32 3.66
C GLY A 70 -12.23 10.42 3.61
N ARG A 71 -11.08 11.08 3.56
CA ARG A 71 -9.77 10.45 3.40
C ARG A 71 -9.48 9.45 4.52
N HIS A 72 -8.90 8.30 4.14
CA HIS A 72 -8.54 7.21 5.06
C HIS A 72 -9.73 6.68 5.89
N THR A 73 -10.95 6.70 5.34
CA THR A 73 -12.11 6.02 5.92
C THR A 73 -11.91 4.50 5.90
N VAL A 74 -11.42 3.97 4.78
CA VAL A 74 -11.03 2.57 4.61
C VAL A 74 -9.59 2.50 4.12
N TYR A 75 -8.79 1.66 4.78
CA TYR A 75 -7.37 1.49 4.48
C TYR A 75 -6.87 0.13 5.03
N CYS A 76 -5.64 -0.26 4.69
CA CYS A 76 -5.04 -1.49 5.21
C CYS A 76 -4.82 -1.41 6.73
N GLY A 77 -5.36 -2.38 7.46
CA GLY A 77 -5.19 -2.47 8.92
C GLY A 77 -3.74 -2.58 9.39
N SER A 78 -2.81 -3.06 8.56
CA SER A 78 -1.38 -3.10 8.87
C SER A 78 -0.78 -1.70 9.14
N GLY A 79 -1.36 -0.65 8.55
CA GLY A 79 -0.96 0.74 8.80
C GLY A 79 -1.66 1.39 10.00
N HIS A 80 -2.56 0.67 10.70
CA HIS A 80 -3.41 1.27 11.74
C HIS A 80 -2.60 1.82 12.91
N GLN A 81 -1.53 1.14 13.34
CA GLN A 81 -0.69 1.57 14.45
C GLN A 81 0.10 2.85 14.16
N GLY A 82 0.44 3.12 12.89
CA GLY A 82 1.18 4.32 12.47
C GLY A 82 0.29 5.50 12.07
N ARG A 83 -1.03 5.42 12.27
CA ARG A 83 -1.98 6.43 11.77
C ARG A 83 -1.73 7.83 12.34
N ALA A 84 -1.29 7.94 13.59
CA ALA A 84 -0.98 9.22 14.22
C ALA A 84 0.42 9.76 13.82
N GLU A 85 1.30 8.91 13.30
CA GLU A 85 2.72 9.21 13.06
C GLU A 85 3.03 9.53 11.59
N ALA A 86 2.06 9.31 10.69
CA ALA A 86 2.17 9.61 9.27
C ALA A 86 1.40 10.90 8.92
N PRO A 87 1.95 12.11 9.18
CA PRO A 87 1.38 13.33 8.66
C PRO A 87 1.37 13.30 7.12
N MET A 88 0.39 13.96 6.50
CA MET A 88 0.35 14.11 5.04
C MET A 88 1.69 14.63 4.54
N ARG A 89 2.40 13.81 3.77
CA ARG A 89 3.63 14.21 3.10
C ARG A 89 3.35 14.24 1.62
N ILE A 90 3.49 15.44 1.06
CA ILE A 90 3.48 15.71 -0.37
C ILE A 90 4.56 14.81 -0.99
N ALA A 91 4.17 13.86 -1.83
CA ALA A 91 5.13 13.20 -2.70
C ALA A 91 5.75 14.31 -3.55
N PHE A 92 7.08 14.38 -3.66
CA PHE A 92 7.78 15.45 -4.38
C PHE A 92 7.35 15.64 -5.86
N ASN A 93 6.50 14.74 -6.38
CA ASN A 93 5.92 14.76 -7.73
C ASN A 93 4.39 14.97 -7.77
N HIS A 94 3.70 15.28 -6.66
CA HIS A 94 2.24 15.43 -6.62
C HIS A 94 1.83 16.70 -5.87
N ILE A 95 1.11 17.60 -6.53
CA ILE A 95 0.47 18.75 -5.85
C ILE A 95 -0.90 18.29 -5.35
N PRO A 96 -1.16 18.32 -4.03
CA PRO A 96 -2.43 17.85 -3.48
C PRO A 96 -3.61 18.69 -4.01
N ASP A 97 -4.69 18.02 -4.39
CA ASP A 97 -5.97 18.64 -4.72
C ASP A 97 -6.68 19.11 -3.43
N LEU A 98 -6.84 20.42 -3.25
CA LEU A 98 -7.38 21.02 -2.04
C LEU A 98 -8.78 20.53 -1.65
N GLU A 99 -9.61 20.11 -2.61
CA GLU A 99 -10.97 19.63 -2.28
C GLU A 99 -10.97 18.19 -1.77
N THR A 100 -9.99 17.39 -2.17
CA THR A 100 -9.91 15.95 -1.86
C THR A 100 -8.79 15.63 -0.84
N GLU A 101 -7.89 16.59 -0.63
CA GLU A 101 -6.63 16.43 0.11
C GLU A 101 -6.36 17.47 1.19
N GLY A 102 -7.31 18.38 1.45
CA GLY A 102 -7.26 19.38 2.52
C GLY A 102 -7.47 18.82 3.92
#